data_AF-A0A931M2N5-F1
#
_entry.id   AF-A0A931M2N5-F1
#
_cell.length_a   1.000
_cell.length_b   1.000
_cell.length_c   1.000
_cell.angle_alpha   90.00
_cell.angle_beta   90.00
_cell.angle_gamma   90.00
#
_symmetry.space_group_name_H-M   'P 1'
#
loop_
_entity.id
_entity.type
_entity.pdbx_description
1 polymer ?
#
loop_
_entity_poly.entity_id
_entity_poly.type
_entity_poly.pdbx_seq_one_letter_code
_entity_poly.pdbx_strand_id
1 'polypeptide(L)'
;MFQSKFDGEKVFADWVTDEFSLPYGKLLNYVHMGYLSEYEKTKLIIVNSGRIVSIKDFENIVYDKKRLSRFDYKKWHRKIFRILNRKINWDNLPTDEEDWWFEDVELTITKEGETKIKIPEVLDEKYEKEVSRVLSHLKWEIVKRFGEPYEDKLYFEVVFDFKTKRIVDDILKTSD
;
A
#
# COMPACT_ATOMS: atom_id res chain seq x y z
N MET A 1 -39.82 16.05 -17.79
CA MET A 1 -38.52 16.59 -17.35
C MET A 1 -37.37 16.38 -18.36
N PHE A 2 -37.57 15.87 -19.59
CA PHE A 2 -36.47 15.72 -20.59
C PHE A 2 -36.92 15.97 -22.04
N GLN A 3 -38.00 16.75 -22.22
CA GLN A 3 -38.81 16.90 -23.45
C GLN A 3 -37.99 16.89 -24.76
N SER A 4 -37.14 17.88 -24.99
CA SER A 4 -36.38 18.05 -26.25
C SER A 4 -35.15 17.15 -26.37
N LYS A 5 -34.87 16.31 -25.38
CA LYS A 5 -33.65 15.50 -25.29
C LYS A 5 -33.92 14.01 -25.56
N PHE A 6 -35.17 13.66 -25.85
CA PHE A 6 -35.53 12.28 -26.22
C PHE A 6 -35.00 11.93 -27.61
N ASP A 7 -34.37 10.76 -27.69
CA ASP A 7 -33.99 10.07 -28.91
C ASP A 7 -34.59 8.66 -28.84
N GLY A 8 -35.81 8.52 -29.38
CA GLY A 8 -36.65 7.34 -29.19
C GLY A 8 -37.03 7.13 -27.72
N GLU A 9 -36.75 5.94 -27.18
CA GLU A 9 -36.98 5.58 -25.77
C GLU A 9 -35.85 6.03 -24.83
N LYS A 10 -34.81 6.68 -25.37
CA LYS A 10 -33.62 7.11 -24.60
C LYS A 10 -33.59 8.63 -24.49
N VAL A 11 -32.82 9.12 -23.53
CA VAL A 11 -32.55 10.56 -23.37
C VAL A 11 -31.08 10.80 -23.69
N PHE A 12 -30.80 11.71 -24.63
CA PHE A 12 -29.45 12.14 -24.92
C PHE A 12 -28.99 13.13 -23.83
N ALA A 13 -28.07 12.67 -22.99
CA ALA A 13 -27.55 13.42 -21.84
C ALA A 13 -26.46 14.42 -22.26
N ASP A 14 -26.80 15.36 -23.13
CA ASP A 14 -25.92 16.46 -23.59
C ASP A 14 -25.44 17.41 -22.46
N TRP A 15 -26.06 17.33 -21.28
CA TRP A 15 -25.68 18.08 -20.09
C TRP A 15 -24.53 17.42 -19.32
N VAL A 16 -24.11 16.21 -19.72
CA VAL A 16 -22.99 15.49 -19.11
C VAL A 16 -21.70 15.89 -19.79
N THR A 17 -20.84 16.58 -19.04
CA THR A 17 -19.44 16.83 -19.37
C THR A 17 -18.61 16.45 -18.15
N ASP A 18 -17.93 15.31 -18.20
CA ASP A 18 -17.26 14.73 -17.03
C ASP A 18 -16.22 13.66 -17.45
N GLU A 19 -15.42 13.21 -16.48
CA GLU A 19 -14.48 12.09 -16.61
C GLU A 19 -14.94 10.89 -15.77
N PHE A 20 -15.07 9.74 -16.42
CA PHE A 20 -15.48 8.50 -15.76
C PHE A 20 -14.30 7.53 -15.67
N SER A 21 -13.95 7.16 -14.45
CA SER A 21 -12.98 6.09 -14.17
C SER A 21 -13.70 4.76 -13.99
N LEU A 22 -13.41 3.80 -14.87
CA LEU A 22 -13.96 2.45 -14.83
C LEU A 22 -12.85 1.47 -14.45
N PRO A 23 -12.78 1.02 -13.19
CA PRO A 23 -11.83 -0.01 -12.79
C PRO A 23 -12.25 -1.38 -13.34
N TYR A 24 -11.28 -2.19 -13.77
CA TYR A 24 -11.55 -3.55 -14.29
C TYR A 24 -10.35 -4.48 -14.12
N GLY A 25 -10.58 -5.78 -14.32
CA GLY A 25 -9.58 -6.83 -14.13
C GLY A 25 -9.53 -7.30 -12.67
N LYS A 26 -8.37 -7.82 -12.27
CA LYS A 26 -8.15 -8.29 -10.89
C LYS A 26 -8.19 -7.14 -9.88
N LEU A 27 -8.95 -7.35 -8.79
CA LEU A 27 -8.92 -6.52 -7.59
C LEU A 27 -7.57 -6.68 -6.88
N LEU A 28 -6.84 -5.57 -6.73
CA LEU A 28 -5.56 -5.50 -6.04
C LEU A 28 -5.76 -5.19 -4.55
N ASN A 29 -6.60 -4.20 -4.26
CA ASN A 29 -6.90 -3.75 -2.89
C ASN A 29 -8.38 -3.43 -2.74
N TYR A 30 -9.03 -3.98 -1.72
CA TYR A 30 -10.42 -3.66 -1.40
C TYR A 30 -10.48 -2.57 -0.34
N VAL A 31 -11.16 -1.46 -0.65
CA VAL A 31 -11.37 -0.34 0.29
C VAL A 31 -12.84 0.07 0.29
N HIS A 32 -13.40 0.22 1.50
CA HIS A 32 -14.72 0.80 1.82
C HIS A 32 -15.80 0.63 0.74
N MET A 33 -16.53 -0.47 0.76
CA MET A 33 -17.66 -0.75 -0.15
C MET A 33 -17.30 -0.70 -1.66
N GLY A 34 -16.01 -0.66 -2.01
CA GLY A 34 -15.57 -0.67 -3.41
C GLY A 34 -15.12 0.69 -3.96
N TYR A 35 -15.51 1.81 -3.35
CA TYR A 35 -15.34 3.15 -3.93
C TYR A 35 -13.89 3.60 -4.11
N LEU A 36 -13.00 3.11 -3.25
CA LEU A 36 -11.55 3.39 -3.30
C LEU A 36 -10.74 2.13 -3.58
N SER A 37 -11.39 1.08 -4.08
CA SER A 37 -10.72 -0.17 -4.39
C SER A 37 -9.80 0.00 -5.59
N GLU A 38 -8.65 -0.64 -5.52
CA GLU A 38 -7.64 -0.58 -6.57
C GLU A 38 -7.67 -1.85 -7.39
N TYR A 39 -7.64 -1.69 -8.71
CA TYR A 39 -7.70 -2.77 -9.70
C TYR A 39 -6.48 -2.70 -10.59
N GLU A 40 -6.10 -3.81 -11.20
CA GLU A 40 -4.93 -3.87 -12.08
C GLU A 40 -5.05 -2.98 -13.32
N LYS A 41 -6.28 -2.62 -13.73
CA LYS A 41 -6.53 -1.74 -14.87
C LYS A 41 -7.63 -0.73 -14.59
N THR A 42 -7.52 0.42 -15.23
CA THR A 42 -8.53 1.48 -15.23
C THR A 42 -8.73 2.01 -16.65
N LYS A 43 -9.99 2.19 -17.04
CA LYS A 43 -10.35 2.92 -18.26
C LYS A 43 -10.87 4.30 -17.87
N LEU A 44 -10.26 5.36 -18.40
CA LEU A 44 -10.74 6.73 -18.25
C LEU A 44 -11.51 7.12 -19.51
N ILE A 45 -12.77 7.50 -19.33
CA ILE A 45 -13.66 7.96 -20.40
C ILE A 45 -13.92 9.44 -20.19
N ILE A 46 -13.53 10.27 -21.15
CA ILE A 46 -13.80 11.71 -21.13
C ILE A 46 -15.05 11.94 -21.98
N VAL A 47 -16.07 12.53 -21.37
CA VAL A 47 -17.34 12.89 -22.02
C VAL A 47 -17.44 14.41 -22.09
N ASN A 48 -17.82 14.93 -23.25
CA ASN A 48 -18.13 16.34 -23.44
C ASN A 48 -19.48 16.47 -24.15
N SER A 49 -20.41 17.18 -23.53
CA SER A 49 -21.78 17.38 -24.00
C SER A 49 -22.46 16.08 -24.44
N GLY A 50 -22.40 15.06 -23.57
CA GLY A 50 -22.99 13.74 -23.80
C GLY A 50 -22.25 12.86 -24.80
N ARG A 51 -21.12 13.32 -25.36
CA ARG A 51 -20.31 12.56 -26.34
C ARG A 51 -18.99 12.13 -25.73
N ILE A 52 -18.63 10.86 -25.91
CA ILE A 52 -17.29 10.37 -25.57
C ILE A 52 -16.29 11.01 -26.53
N VAL A 53 -15.34 11.78 -25.99
CA VAL A 53 -14.27 12.44 -26.76
C VAL A 53 -12.92 11.77 -26.58
N SER A 54 -12.74 10.97 -25.52
CA SER A 54 -11.51 10.21 -25.30
C SER A 54 -11.78 8.96 -24.48
N ILE A 55 -11.03 7.90 -24.77
CA ILE A 55 -10.93 6.69 -23.95
C ILE A 55 -9.45 6.40 -23.78
N LYS A 56 -9.00 6.25 -22.54
CA LYS A 56 -7.62 5.88 -22.20
C LYS A 56 -7.63 4.66 -21.30
N ASP A 57 -6.73 3.72 -21.58
CA ASP A 57 -6.51 2.53 -20.76
C ASP A 57 -5.22 2.68 -19.96
N PHE A 58 -5.29 2.33 -18.68
CA PHE A 58 -4.17 2.39 -17.76
C PHE A 58 -3.97 1.03 -17.11
N GLU A 59 -2.70 0.60 -17.05
CA GLU A 59 -2.26 -0.47 -16.16
C GLU A 59 -1.79 0.13 -14.84
N ASN A 60 -2.32 -0.38 -13.74
CA ASN A 60 -2.12 0.17 -12.40
C ASN A 60 -1.09 -0.62 -11.58
N ILE A 61 -0.47 -1.65 -12.14
CA ILE A 61 0.54 -2.45 -11.44
C ILE A 61 1.61 -2.95 -12.40
N VAL A 62 2.87 -2.93 -11.94
CA VAL A 62 3.99 -3.60 -12.61
C VAL A 62 4.32 -4.86 -11.84
N TYR A 63 3.88 -6.01 -12.36
CA TYR A 63 4.13 -7.31 -11.73
C TYR A 63 5.60 -7.72 -11.86
N ASP A 64 6.23 -8.02 -10.72
CA ASP A 64 7.58 -8.58 -10.66
C ASP A 64 7.64 -9.59 -9.52
N LYS A 65 7.92 -10.85 -9.85
CA LYS A 65 7.98 -11.95 -8.88
C LYS A 65 9.06 -11.77 -7.81
N LYS A 66 10.04 -10.90 -8.04
CA LYS A 66 11.10 -10.56 -7.06
C LYS A 66 10.66 -9.51 -6.05
N ARG A 67 9.56 -8.80 -6.33
CA ARG A 67 9.03 -7.71 -5.50
C ARG A 67 7.87 -8.20 -4.63
N LEU A 68 7.65 -7.50 -3.52
CA LEU A 68 6.55 -7.78 -2.59
C LEU A 68 5.30 -7.01 -2.97
N SER A 69 4.15 -7.68 -2.85
CA SER A 69 2.87 -6.99 -2.95
C SER A 69 2.54 -6.29 -1.64
N ARG A 70 2.18 -5.01 -1.71
CA ARG A 70 1.75 -4.22 -0.55
C ARG A 70 0.33 -4.58 -0.09
N PHE A 71 -0.46 -5.22 -0.96
CA PHE A 71 -1.83 -5.62 -0.69
C PHE A 71 -1.97 -7.04 -0.13
N ASP A 72 -0.92 -7.86 -0.16
CA ASP A 72 -0.90 -9.18 0.48
C ASP A 72 -0.32 -9.08 1.89
N TYR A 73 -1.15 -8.56 2.81
CA TYR A 73 -0.79 -8.33 4.22
C TYR A 73 -0.09 -9.53 4.85
N LYS A 74 -0.73 -10.71 4.81
CA LYS A 74 -0.21 -11.93 5.43
C LYS A 74 1.17 -12.30 4.91
N LYS A 75 1.44 -12.09 3.61
CA LYS A 75 2.71 -12.44 2.99
C LYS A 75 3.82 -11.44 3.31
N TRP A 76 3.56 -10.14 3.19
CA TRP A 76 4.60 -9.16 3.49
C TRP A 76 4.89 -9.12 4.98
N HIS A 77 3.86 -9.18 5.82
CA HIS A 77 3.97 -9.20 7.28
C HIS A 77 4.89 -10.33 7.76
N ARG A 78 4.54 -11.58 7.41
CA ARG A 78 5.35 -12.77 7.73
C ARG A 78 6.79 -12.64 7.24
N LYS A 79 7.00 -12.04 6.06
CA LYS A 79 8.35 -11.88 5.50
C LYS A 79 9.15 -10.84 6.28
N ILE A 80 8.57 -9.70 6.64
CA ILE A 80 9.21 -8.65 7.44
C ILE A 80 9.64 -9.22 8.79
N PHE A 81 8.72 -9.80 9.56
CA PHE A 81 9.03 -10.31 10.90
C PHE A 81 10.05 -11.46 10.90
N ARG A 82 10.01 -12.31 9.87
CA ARG A 82 11.06 -13.33 9.66
C ARG A 82 12.44 -12.72 9.38
N ILE A 83 12.50 -11.62 8.65
CA ILE A 83 13.76 -10.93 8.34
C ILE A 83 14.28 -10.21 9.58
N LEU A 84 13.42 -9.48 10.29
CA LEU A 84 13.76 -8.79 11.54
C LEU A 84 14.33 -9.79 12.55
N ASN A 85 13.60 -10.85 12.88
CA ASN A 85 14.06 -11.90 13.80
C ASN A 85 15.42 -12.52 13.44
N ARG A 86 15.79 -12.54 12.16
CA ARG A 86 17.04 -13.15 11.68
C ARG A 86 18.22 -12.19 11.58
N LYS A 87 17.96 -10.89 11.44
CA LYS A 87 18.97 -9.93 11.01
C LYS A 87 19.20 -8.79 11.99
N ILE A 88 18.33 -8.61 12.98
CA ILE A 88 18.55 -7.63 14.04
C ILE A 88 19.86 -7.95 14.77
N ASN A 89 20.69 -6.92 14.93
CA ASN A 89 21.90 -6.95 15.72
C ASN A 89 21.60 -6.43 17.13
N TRP A 90 21.22 -7.36 18.00
CA TRP A 90 20.85 -7.09 19.40
C TRP A 90 21.96 -6.39 20.19
N ASP A 91 23.22 -6.65 19.86
CA ASP A 91 24.36 -6.09 20.61
C ASP A 91 24.61 -4.61 20.28
N ASN A 92 23.95 -4.07 19.25
CA ASN A 92 24.04 -2.66 18.85
C ASN A 92 22.85 -1.82 19.34
N LEU A 93 21.85 -2.44 19.96
CA LEU A 93 20.68 -1.76 20.49
C LEU A 93 20.94 -1.34 21.95
N PRO A 94 20.42 -0.18 22.38
CA PRO A 94 20.42 0.16 23.80
C PRO A 94 19.67 -0.95 24.54
N THR A 95 20.31 -1.52 25.56
CA THR A 95 19.63 -2.49 26.43
C THR A 95 18.85 -1.70 27.45
N ASP A 96 17.54 -1.95 27.53
CA ASP A 96 16.70 -1.38 28.59
C ASP A 96 16.75 -2.27 29.84
N GLU A 97 16.46 -1.70 31.01
CA GLU A 97 16.20 -2.46 32.23
C GLU A 97 14.87 -3.24 32.13
N GLU A 98 14.00 -2.88 31.18
CA GLU A 98 12.78 -3.62 30.84
C GLU A 98 13.03 -4.82 29.91
N ASP A 99 12.26 -5.91 30.10
CA ASP A 99 12.37 -7.15 29.30
C ASP A 99 11.93 -6.96 27.82
N TRP A 100 11.22 -5.86 27.51
CA TRP A 100 10.50 -5.61 26.27
C TRP A 100 10.46 -4.11 25.90
N TRP A 101 10.54 -3.81 24.61
CA TRP A 101 10.41 -2.46 24.04
C TRP A 101 9.57 -2.52 22.77
N PHE A 102 8.76 -1.50 22.46
CA PHE A 102 7.96 -1.46 21.23
C PHE A 102 8.11 -0.16 20.47
N GLU A 103 8.06 -0.23 19.15
CA GLU A 103 8.16 0.92 18.25
C GLU A 103 7.13 0.84 17.13
N ASP A 104 6.45 1.96 16.86
CA ASP A 104 5.61 2.13 15.68
C ASP A 104 6.48 2.41 14.46
N VAL A 105 6.44 1.49 13.48
CA VAL A 105 7.25 1.60 12.27
C VAL A 105 6.39 2.07 11.10
N GLU A 106 6.75 3.24 10.57
CA GLU A 106 6.28 3.71 9.26
C GLU A 106 7.21 3.19 8.16
N LEU A 107 6.69 2.34 7.28
CA LEU A 107 7.36 1.88 6.08
C LEU A 107 6.76 2.60 4.88
N THR A 108 7.54 3.50 4.29
CA THR A 108 7.20 4.15 3.02
C THR A 108 7.70 3.31 1.85
N ILE A 109 6.79 2.98 0.94
CA ILE A 109 7.08 2.37 -0.34
C ILE A 109 7.15 3.48 -1.39
N THR A 110 8.32 3.72 -1.98
CA THR A 110 8.49 4.81 -2.96
C THR A 110 7.82 4.48 -4.30
N LYS A 111 7.76 5.47 -5.20
CA LYS A 111 7.28 5.33 -6.58
C LYS A 111 8.04 4.26 -7.38
N GLU A 112 9.32 4.06 -7.04
CA GLU A 112 10.20 3.05 -7.64
C GLU A 112 10.09 1.67 -6.95
N GLY A 113 9.25 1.58 -5.91
CA GLY A 113 9.06 0.40 -5.07
C GLY A 113 10.20 0.14 -4.09
N GLU A 114 10.90 1.20 -3.68
CA GLU A 114 11.95 1.15 -2.65
C GLU A 114 11.38 1.27 -1.25
N THR A 115 12.13 0.79 -0.25
CA THR A 115 11.72 0.84 1.16
C THR A 115 12.44 1.97 1.88
N LYS A 116 11.68 2.87 2.52
CA LYS A 116 12.18 3.83 3.50
C LYS A 116 11.49 3.58 4.83
N ILE A 117 12.26 3.58 5.91
CA ILE A 117 11.77 3.38 7.28
C ILE A 117 11.85 4.69 8.03
N LYS A 118 10.82 4.98 8.82
CA LYS A 118 10.80 6.02 9.82
C LYS A 118 10.08 5.49 11.05
N ILE A 119 10.56 5.82 12.24
CA ILE A 119 9.86 5.57 13.50
C ILE A 119 9.43 6.96 14.03
N PRO A 120 8.12 7.29 14.12
CA PRO A 120 7.70 8.67 14.35
C PRO A 120 8.08 9.24 15.73
N GLU A 121 8.17 8.38 16.74
CA GLU A 121 8.36 8.75 18.15
C GLU A 121 9.62 8.10 18.76
N VAL A 122 10.72 8.06 18.01
CA VAL A 122 11.93 7.35 18.47
C VAL A 122 12.51 8.02 19.70
N LEU A 123 12.61 7.27 20.80
CA LEU A 123 13.37 7.69 21.98
C LEU A 123 14.89 7.49 21.78
N ASP A 124 15.31 6.46 21.00
CA ASP A 124 16.71 6.25 20.59
C ASP A 124 16.83 5.91 19.09
N GLU A 125 17.51 6.79 18.34
CA GLU A 125 17.76 6.66 16.90
C GLU A 125 18.40 5.32 16.46
N LYS A 126 19.03 4.57 17.36
CA LYS A 126 19.59 3.25 17.07
C LYS A 126 18.55 2.24 16.62
N TYR A 127 17.33 2.29 17.17
CA TYR A 127 16.25 1.39 16.76
C TYR A 127 15.86 1.63 15.31
N GLU A 128 15.61 2.88 14.93
CA GLU A 128 15.29 3.25 13.55
C GLU A 128 16.43 2.86 12.59
N LYS A 129 17.68 3.18 12.94
CA LYS A 129 18.85 2.82 12.12
C LYS A 129 18.94 1.32 11.88
N GLU A 130 18.68 0.53 12.91
CA GLU A 130 18.78 -0.92 12.84
C GLU A 130 17.63 -1.55 12.04
N VAL A 131 16.38 -1.13 12.28
CA VAL A 131 15.22 -1.56 11.49
C VAL A 131 15.40 -1.15 10.02
N SER A 132 15.85 0.08 9.76
CA SER A 132 16.15 0.60 8.42
C SER A 132 17.24 -0.21 7.72
N ARG A 133 18.35 -0.51 8.41
CA ARG A 133 19.42 -1.38 7.87
C ARG A 133 18.87 -2.73 7.43
N VAL A 134 18.00 -3.32 8.24
CA VAL A 134 17.44 -4.66 7.99
C VAL A 134 16.42 -4.66 6.84
N LEU A 135 15.55 -3.66 6.76
CA LEU A 135 14.40 -3.64 5.85
C LEU A 135 14.59 -2.82 4.57
N SER A 136 15.53 -1.87 4.51
CA SER A 136 15.78 -1.00 3.33
C SER A 136 16.01 -1.74 2.02
N HIS A 137 16.45 -2.99 2.06
CA HIS A 137 16.71 -3.84 0.90
C HIS A 137 15.45 -4.47 0.30
N LEU A 138 14.29 -4.36 0.98
CA LEU A 138 13.04 -4.86 0.47
C LEU A 138 12.59 -4.03 -0.74
N LYS A 139 12.08 -4.73 -1.76
CA LYS A 139 11.53 -4.13 -2.98
C LYS A 139 10.07 -4.51 -3.11
N TRP A 140 9.26 -3.56 -3.54
CA TRP A 140 7.80 -3.67 -3.61
C TRP A 140 7.30 -3.50 -5.04
N GLU A 141 6.17 -4.10 -5.35
CA GLU A 141 5.47 -3.90 -6.63
C GLU A 141 5.18 -2.41 -6.81
N ILE A 142 5.37 -1.93 -8.04
CA ILE A 142 5.09 -0.54 -8.40
C ILE A 142 3.60 -0.48 -8.73
N VAL A 143 2.87 0.29 -7.93
CA VAL A 143 1.43 0.54 -8.13
C VAL A 143 1.27 1.95 -8.69
N LYS A 144 0.32 2.11 -9.59
CA LYS A 144 0.05 3.35 -10.32
C LYS A 144 -1.41 3.73 -10.19
N ARG A 145 -1.69 5.03 -10.34
CA ARG A 145 -3.03 5.58 -10.48
C ARG A 145 -3.07 6.41 -11.75
N PHE A 146 -3.92 6.02 -12.70
CA PHE A 146 -3.97 6.63 -14.04
C PHE A 146 -2.60 6.66 -14.73
N GLY A 147 -1.85 5.55 -14.63
CA GLY A 147 -0.52 5.41 -15.24
C GLY A 147 0.64 5.98 -14.43
N GLU A 148 0.37 6.79 -13.40
CA GLU A 148 1.40 7.45 -12.59
C GLU A 148 1.70 6.66 -11.31
N PRO A 149 2.97 6.25 -11.07
CA PRO A 149 3.36 5.62 -9.81
C PRO A 149 3.14 6.52 -8.60
N TYR A 150 2.70 5.94 -7.49
CA TYR A 150 2.48 6.67 -6.24
C TYR A 150 3.19 6.03 -5.04
N GLU A 151 3.49 6.85 -4.04
CA GLU A 151 4.06 6.40 -2.76
C GLU A 151 2.96 5.95 -1.82
N ASP A 152 3.22 4.90 -1.05
CA ASP A 152 2.28 4.37 -0.06
C ASP A 152 2.98 4.11 1.26
N LYS A 153 2.22 4.03 2.34
CA LYS A 153 2.74 3.84 3.68
C LYS A 153 2.07 2.64 4.34
N LEU A 154 2.89 1.77 4.90
CA LEU A 154 2.47 0.68 5.76
C LEU A 154 2.89 1.00 7.19
N TYR A 155 2.02 0.67 8.14
CA TYR A 155 2.27 0.84 9.57
C TYR A 155 2.25 -0.54 10.22
N PHE A 156 3.23 -0.81 11.08
CA PHE A 156 3.27 -2.00 11.91
C PHE A 156 4.10 -1.76 13.17
N GLU A 157 3.73 -2.45 14.23
CA GLU A 157 4.43 -2.41 15.51
C GLU A 157 5.58 -3.43 15.51
N VAL A 158 6.71 -3.07 16.11
CA VAL A 158 7.83 -3.98 16.32
C VAL A 158 8.11 -4.06 17.82
N VAL A 159 7.95 -5.25 18.38
CA VAL A 159 8.23 -5.52 19.80
C VAL A 159 9.56 -6.25 19.94
N PHE A 160 10.53 -5.61 20.56
CA PHE A 160 11.85 -6.14 20.90
C PHE A 160 11.79 -6.82 22.27
N ASP A 161 11.90 -8.15 22.30
CA ASP A 161 12.07 -8.93 23.53
C ASP A 161 13.57 -9.14 23.77
N PHE A 162 14.14 -8.38 24.71
CA PHE A 162 15.57 -8.41 25.04
C PHE A 162 15.98 -9.67 25.79
N LYS A 163 15.05 -10.29 26.52
CA LYS A 163 15.28 -11.53 27.27
C LYS A 163 15.46 -12.72 26.35
N THR A 164 14.62 -12.83 25.31
CA THR A 164 14.71 -13.92 24.35
C THR A 164 15.49 -13.57 23.08
N LYS A 165 15.87 -12.29 22.93
CA LYS A 165 16.48 -11.70 21.72
C LYS A 165 15.65 -12.02 20.48
N ARG A 166 14.36 -11.72 20.54
CA ARG A 166 13.40 -11.96 19.45
C ARG A 166 12.51 -10.75 19.21
N ILE A 167 12.08 -10.62 17.96
CA ILE A 167 11.02 -9.69 17.60
C ILE A 167 9.69 -10.41 17.72
N VAL A 168 8.85 -9.98 18.64
CA VAL A 168 7.53 -10.56 18.88
C VAL A 168 6.57 -10.07 17.81
N ASP A 169 5.84 -11.03 17.23
CA ASP A 169 4.75 -10.80 16.29
C ASP A 169 3.43 -10.94 17.07
N ASP A 170 2.84 -9.83 17.52
CA ASP A 170 1.62 -9.84 18.33
C ASP A 170 0.34 -10.09 17.51
N ILE A 171 0.41 -10.11 16.18
CA ILE A 171 -0.74 -10.33 15.30
C ILE A 171 -1.21 -11.80 15.29
N LEU A 172 -0.49 -12.71 15.95
CA LEU A 172 -0.95 -14.09 16.16
C LEU A 172 -1.86 -14.29 17.39
N LYS A 173 -2.22 -13.24 18.14
CA LYS A 173 -3.10 -13.36 19.33
C LYS A 173 -4.55 -12.90 19.12
N THR A 174 -4.91 -12.33 17.99
CA THR A 174 -6.27 -11.80 17.74
C THR A 174 -6.88 -12.41 16.49
N SER A 175 -7.19 -13.71 16.53
CA SER A 175 -8.06 -14.38 15.55
C SER A 175 -8.56 -15.72 16.12
N ASP A 176 -9.51 -15.64 17.06
CA ASP A 176 -10.53 -16.68 17.30
C ASP A 176 -11.88 -16.15 16.80
#